data_AF-A0A1V5B7Y4-F1
#
_entry.id   AF-A0A1V5B7Y4-F1
#
_cell.length_a   1.000
_cell.length_b   1.000
_cell.length_c   1.000
_cell.angle_alpha   90.00
_cell.angle_beta   90.00
_cell.angle_gamma   90.00
#
_symmetry.space_group_name_H-M   'P 1'
#
loop_
_entity.id
_entity.type
_entity.pdbx_description
1 polymer ?
#
loop_
_entity_poly.entity_id
_entity_poly.type
_entity_poly.pdbx_seq_one_letter_code
_entity_poly.pdbx_strand_id
1 'polypeptide(L)'
;MIIDRFMGGAAAILLIFALLPGMALSSEVDMYQLGADAAKHAMNELGFKKGDVDVLALTNAGYPVINGQTTNLCLDAIMDISGCTPGKENLVDVQSPPWKPLWFGFFDKSTGKAVYMKVNASATGFEVQKTDTIGIDQVLANMDTWKPGVFDHMLPIANMWAHENATYIFMKAVELHDHLCPGISSGFLEAKYVEDKLPITDFNNQSYKVISCPNWCKEDYFLAAWDCTPGKSGLFAKYLTTDETGALKNKYNTSVAGIFIRWNASSNSGDGLVLGFDLDKGFNLSHSDTWPAWAWRLKMDEILMDSASSPENFVSTIKEFHLGGLNDLQVLQGAGINPLKVLGVESS
;
A
#
# COMPACT_ATOMS: atom_id res chain seq x y z
N MET A 1 -31.94 -1.58 70.91
CA MET A 1 -31.65 -2.79 71.70
C MET A 1 -30.55 -3.55 70.99
N ILE A 2 -29.57 -3.97 71.76
CA ILE A 2 -28.22 -4.41 71.41
C ILE A 2 -28.19 -5.86 70.84
N ILE A 3 -27.07 -6.20 70.16
CA ILE A 3 -26.40 -7.51 69.93
C ILE A 3 -26.53 -8.22 68.56
N ASP A 4 -25.39 -8.18 67.85
CA ASP A 4 -24.59 -9.24 67.22
C ASP A 4 -25.20 -10.61 66.90
N ARG A 5 -24.81 -11.14 65.72
CA ARG A 5 -23.99 -12.36 65.65
C ARG A 5 -23.32 -12.58 64.28
N PHE A 6 -22.00 -12.52 64.30
CA PHE A 6 -21.10 -13.22 63.36
C PHE A 6 -21.28 -14.75 63.47
N MET A 7 -21.10 -15.48 62.35
CA MET A 7 -20.10 -16.53 62.17
C MET A 7 -20.40 -17.44 60.95
N GLY A 8 -19.38 -17.64 60.10
CA GLY A 8 -19.08 -18.94 59.50
C GLY A 8 -19.46 -19.17 58.03
N GLY A 9 -18.48 -19.07 57.13
CA GLY A 9 -18.58 -19.56 55.75
C GLY A 9 -17.29 -19.33 54.97
N ALA A 10 -16.51 -20.40 54.82
CA ALA A 10 -15.10 -20.43 54.44
C ALA A 10 -14.76 -19.89 53.04
N ALA A 11 -13.56 -19.31 52.98
CA ALA A 11 -12.87 -18.84 51.79
C ALA A 11 -12.37 -19.99 50.89
N ALA A 12 -12.51 -19.81 49.58
CA ALA A 12 -11.68 -20.45 48.57
C ALA A 12 -11.68 -19.60 47.29
N ILE A 13 -10.91 -18.51 47.27
CA ILE A 13 -10.47 -17.88 46.02
C ILE A 13 -9.05 -18.38 45.77
N LEU A 14 -8.95 -19.41 44.93
CA LEU A 14 -7.70 -19.73 44.25
C LEU A 14 -7.51 -18.66 43.16
N LEU A 15 -6.59 -17.72 43.39
CA LEU A 15 -5.99 -16.95 42.30
C LEU A 15 -4.48 -17.19 42.34
N ILE A 16 -4.06 -18.05 41.41
CA ILE A 16 -2.69 -18.41 41.13
C ILE A 16 -2.01 -17.17 40.52
N PHE A 17 -1.24 -16.45 41.33
CA PHE A 17 -0.22 -15.50 40.86
C PHE A 17 1.13 -15.95 41.41
N ALA A 18 1.66 -17.03 40.86
CA ALA A 18 3.08 -17.36 40.94
C ALA A 18 3.43 -18.18 39.71
N LEU A 19 4.53 -17.80 39.05
CA LEU A 19 5.09 -18.30 37.78
C LEU A 19 4.74 -17.45 36.56
N LEU A 20 5.23 -16.21 36.54
CA LEU A 20 5.86 -15.72 35.32
C LEU A 20 7.22 -16.43 35.22
N PRO A 21 7.40 -17.44 34.34
CA PRO A 21 8.75 -17.88 34.01
C PRO A 21 9.51 -16.68 33.47
N GLY A 22 10.72 -16.49 33.97
CA GLY A 22 11.53 -15.30 33.74
C GLY A 22 11.50 -14.85 32.28
N MET A 23 11.00 -13.63 32.05
CA MET A 23 11.48 -12.85 30.93
C MET A 23 12.95 -12.58 31.24
N ALA A 24 13.83 -13.46 30.77
CA ALA A 24 15.21 -13.06 30.55
C ALA A 24 15.12 -11.79 29.70
N LEU A 25 15.56 -10.66 30.26
CA LEU A 25 15.87 -9.48 29.46
C LEU A 25 16.91 -9.95 28.45
N SER A 26 16.48 -10.27 27.24
CA SER A 26 17.37 -10.51 26.11
C SER A 26 18.28 -9.30 26.01
N SER A 27 19.58 -9.53 25.80
CA SER A 27 20.55 -8.46 25.61
C SER A 27 20.00 -7.40 24.65
N GLU A 28 20.09 -6.14 25.05
CA GLU A 28 19.65 -4.99 24.25
C GLU A 28 20.31 -5.06 22.85
N VAL A 29 19.51 -4.81 21.82
CA VAL A 29 19.96 -4.91 20.44
C VAL A 29 20.25 -3.49 20.01
N ASP A 30 21.48 -3.21 19.58
CA ASP A 30 21.83 -1.88 19.11
C ASP A 30 21.22 -1.62 17.72
N MET A 31 19.96 -1.17 17.71
CA MET A 31 19.19 -0.91 16.50
C MET A 31 19.80 0.18 15.63
N TYR A 32 20.39 1.21 16.27
CA TYR A 32 21.07 2.27 15.53
C TYR A 32 22.28 1.69 14.79
N GLN A 33 23.13 0.94 15.48
CA GLN A 33 24.31 0.32 14.88
C GLN A 33 23.93 -0.65 13.76
N LEU A 34 22.86 -1.43 13.93
CA LEU A 34 22.35 -2.34 12.91
C LEU A 34 21.95 -1.61 11.61
N GLY A 35 21.21 -0.50 11.72
CA GLY A 35 20.86 0.33 10.56
C GLY A 35 22.08 1.03 9.95
N ALA A 36 23.01 1.51 10.79
CA ALA A 36 24.22 2.18 10.35
C ALA A 36 25.13 1.24 9.54
N ASP A 37 25.28 -0.01 9.98
CA ASP A 37 26.10 -1.00 9.29
C ASP A 37 25.48 -1.44 7.97
N ALA A 38 24.16 -1.61 7.91
CA ALA A 38 23.46 -1.91 6.66
C ALA A 38 23.64 -0.78 5.64
N ALA A 39 23.46 0.48 6.07
CA ALA A 39 23.66 1.64 5.20
C ALA A 39 25.10 1.78 4.70
N LYS A 40 26.11 1.62 5.59
CA LYS A 40 27.53 1.65 5.18
C LYS A 40 27.86 0.52 4.21
N HIS A 41 27.32 -0.68 4.44
CA HIS A 41 27.52 -1.80 3.53
C HIS A 41 26.96 -1.48 2.14
N ALA A 42 25.72 -1.00 2.06
CA ALA A 42 25.10 -0.61 0.79
C ALA A 42 25.87 0.50 0.08
N MET A 43 26.34 1.52 0.80
CA MET A 43 27.17 2.60 0.24
C MET A 43 28.45 2.05 -0.40
N ASN A 44 29.11 1.10 0.25
CA ASN A 44 30.32 0.48 -0.29
C ASN A 44 30.02 -0.44 -1.48
N GLU A 45 28.98 -1.27 -1.37
CA GLU A 45 28.61 -2.27 -2.36
C GLU A 45 28.11 -1.63 -3.67
N LEU A 46 27.29 -0.57 -3.56
CA LEU A 46 26.74 0.16 -4.70
C LEU A 46 27.61 1.35 -5.13
N GLY A 47 28.54 1.80 -4.28
CA GLY A 47 29.50 2.85 -4.61
C GLY A 47 28.97 4.29 -4.51
N PHE A 48 27.87 4.52 -3.80
CA PHE A 48 27.27 5.85 -3.63
C PHE A 48 27.77 6.59 -2.39
N LYS A 49 27.52 7.90 -2.35
CA LYS A 49 27.91 8.78 -1.23
C LYS A 49 26.69 9.26 -0.45
N LYS A 50 26.92 9.70 0.79
CA LYS A 50 25.85 10.26 1.61
C LYS A 50 25.13 11.40 0.86
N GLY A 51 23.81 11.29 0.77
CA GLY A 51 22.94 12.28 0.14
C GLY A 51 22.81 12.15 -1.37
N ASP A 52 23.24 11.03 -1.95
CA ASP A 52 22.96 10.71 -3.35
C ASP A 52 21.44 10.60 -3.60
N VAL A 53 20.93 11.38 -4.55
CA VAL A 53 19.49 11.45 -4.87
C VAL A 53 19.06 10.34 -5.85
N ASP A 54 20.02 9.65 -6.47
CA ASP A 54 19.76 8.53 -7.37
C ASP A 54 19.64 7.20 -6.62
N VAL A 55 19.80 7.22 -5.30
CA VAL A 55 19.68 6.05 -4.44
C VAL A 55 18.38 6.06 -3.66
N LEU A 56 17.66 4.95 -3.72
CA LEU A 56 16.53 4.61 -2.87
C LEU A 56 16.99 3.71 -1.74
N ALA A 57 16.65 4.09 -0.51
CA ALA A 57 16.60 3.18 0.63
C ALA A 57 15.17 2.65 0.79
N LEU A 58 15.01 1.33 0.85
CA LEU A 58 13.73 0.65 1.02
C LEU A 58 13.84 -0.31 2.21
N THR A 59 12.91 -0.25 3.17
CA THR A 59 12.99 -1.09 4.37
C THR A 59 11.61 -1.27 5.00
N ASN A 60 11.44 -2.28 5.86
CA ASN A 60 10.32 -2.33 6.79
C ASN A 60 10.68 -1.81 8.19
N ALA A 61 11.85 -1.19 8.38
CA ALA A 61 12.24 -0.60 9.67
C ALA A 61 11.18 0.37 10.18
N GLY A 62 10.97 0.38 11.50
CA GLY A 62 9.87 1.07 12.17
C GLY A 62 8.67 0.18 12.47
N TYR A 63 8.54 -0.96 11.78
CA TYR A 63 7.45 -1.92 12.01
C TYR A 63 7.87 -3.14 12.85
N PRO A 64 8.89 -3.94 12.49
CA PRO A 64 9.32 -5.07 13.31
C PRO A 64 9.68 -4.68 14.74
N VAL A 65 9.34 -5.57 15.67
CA VAL A 65 9.75 -5.52 17.07
C VAL A 65 10.67 -6.70 17.34
N ILE A 66 11.89 -6.40 17.78
CA ILE A 66 12.92 -7.41 18.05
C ILE A 66 13.30 -7.28 19.53
N ASN A 67 13.20 -8.38 20.29
CA ASN A 67 13.58 -8.37 21.71
C ASN A 67 12.86 -7.26 22.52
N GLY A 68 11.59 -6.98 22.17
CA GLY A 68 10.78 -5.93 22.79
C GLY A 68 11.14 -4.49 22.37
N GLN A 69 12.08 -4.29 21.46
CA GLN A 69 12.54 -2.99 20.98
C GLN A 69 11.97 -2.67 19.59
N THR A 70 11.60 -1.40 19.39
CA THR A 70 11.21 -0.88 18.07
C THR A 70 12.44 -0.74 17.17
N THR A 71 12.24 -0.85 15.86
CA THR A 71 13.31 -0.67 14.87
C THR A 71 13.46 0.78 14.35
N ASN A 72 12.84 1.77 15.00
CA ASN A 72 12.91 3.19 14.60
C ASN A 72 14.35 3.74 14.54
N LEU A 73 15.23 3.32 15.46
CA LEU A 73 16.63 3.74 15.43
C LEU A 73 17.38 3.24 14.19
N CYS A 74 16.91 2.18 13.52
CA CYS A 74 17.45 1.79 12.23
C CYS A 74 17.12 2.84 11.15
N LEU A 75 15.92 3.44 11.18
CA LEU A 75 15.55 4.52 10.26
C LEU A 75 16.43 5.75 10.49
N ASP A 76 16.61 6.15 11.77
CA ASP A 76 17.50 7.26 12.13
C ASP A 76 18.90 7.03 11.58
N ALA A 77 19.45 5.82 11.78
CA ALA A 77 20.77 5.47 11.27
C ALA A 77 20.84 5.46 9.74
N ILE A 78 19.82 4.95 9.03
CA ILE A 78 19.78 4.99 7.56
C ILE A 78 19.82 6.44 7.08
N MET A 79 19.03 7.33 7.67
CA MET A 79 19.00 8.75 7.34
C MET A 79 20.36 9.42 7.62
N ASP A 80 20.95 9.16 8.78
CA ASP A 80 22.22 9.77 9.20
C ASP A 80 23.42 9.28 8.38
N ILE A 81 23.43 8.02 7.97
CA ILE A 81 24.55 7.43 7.23
C ILE A 81 24.41 7.62 5.72
N SER A 82 23.29 7.20 5.13
CA SER A 82 23.08 7.24 3.69
C SER A 82 22.62 8.61 3.20
N GLY A 83 21.97 9.41 4.04
CA GLY A 83 21.34 10.67 3.65
C GLY A 83 20.05 10.50 2.86
N CYS A 84 19.55 9.28 2.68
CA CYS A 84 18.20 9.00 2.16
C CYS A 84 17.17 9.39 3.21
N THR A 85 16.12 10.12 2.83
CA THR A 85 15.11 10.61 3.78
C THR A 85 13.73 10.66 3.12
N PRO A 86 12.62 10.59 3.89
CA PRO A 86 11.29 10.73 3.33
C PRO A 86 11.09 12.08 2.62
N GLY A 87 11.69 13.16 3.15
CA GLY A 87 11.61 14.51 2.56
C GLY A 87 12.42 14.71 1.27
N LYS A 88 13.35 13.79 0.96
CA LYS A 88 14.02 13.71 -0.36
C LYS A 88 13.34 12.69 -1.27
N GLU A 89 12.24 12.11 -0.79
CA GLU A 89 11.45 11.11 -1.50
C GLU A 89 12.26 9.87 -1.89
N ASN A 90 13.33 9.53 -1.14
CA ASN A 90 14.22 8.41 -1.45
C ASN A 90 14.51 7.50 -0.25
N LEU A 91 13.69 7.59 0.79
CA LEU A 91 13.54 6.57 1.83
C LEU A 91 12.08 6.14 1.84
N VAL A 92 11.83 4.86 1.58
CA VAL A 92 10.50 4.25 1.58
C VAL A 92 10.47 3.19 2.69
N ASP A 93 9.71 3.45 3.74
CA ASP A 93 9.47 2.52 4.85
C ASP A 93 8.13 1.81 4.66
N VAL A 94 8.18 0.58 4.12
CA VAL A 94 6.96 -0.17 3.77
C VAL A 94 6.31 -0.81 4.99
N GLN A 95 4.98 -0.79 5.00
CA GLN A 95 4.18 -1.38 6.05
C GLN A 95 4.53 -2.86 6.24
N SER A 96 4.64 -3.26 7.51
CA SER A 96 4.88 -4.66 7.86
C SER A 96 4.24 -4.99 9.20
N PRO A 97 3.81 -6.25 9.40
CA PRO A 97 3.49 -6.72 10.75
C PRO A 97 4.72 -6.70 11.67
N PRO A 98 4.56 -6.45 12.98
CA PRO A 98 5.68 -6.32 13.91
C PRO A 98 6.46 -7.62 14.18
N TRP A 99 5.88 -8.78 13.82
CA TRP A 99 6.53 -10.09 13.97
C TRP A 99 7.29 -10.55 12.72
N LYS A 100 7.31 -9.77 11.64
CA LYS A 100 8.09 -10.09 10.45
C LYS A 100 9.57 -9.74 10.67
N PRO A 101 10.51 -10.42 9.97
CA PRO A 101 11.92 -10.07 10.04
C PRO A 101 12.19 -8.65 9.53
N LEU A 102 13.16 -7.98 10.16
CA LEU A 102 13.69 -6.70 9.68
C LEU A 102 14.62 -6.91 8.46
N TRP A 103 14.51 -6.05 7.47
CA TRP A 103 15.33 -6.08 6.26
C TRP A 103 15.65 -4.67 5.74
N PHE A 104 16.69 -4.59 4.91
CA PHE A 104 17.17 -3.35 4.30
C PHE A 104 17.48 -3.59 2.82
N GLY A 105 16.92 -2.77 1.95
CA GLY A 105 17.17 -2.75 0.52
C GLY A 105 17.71 -1.39 0.10
N PHE A 106 18.67 -1.38 -0.82
CA PHE A 106 19.15 -0.16 -1.47
C PHE A 106 19.20 -0.37 -2.97
N PHE A 107 18.74 0.61 -3.74
CA PHE A 107 18.74 0.59 -5.20
C PHE A 107 19.30 1.90 -5.74
N ASP A 108 20.20 1.82 -6.70
CA ASP A 108 20.76 2.96 -7.42
C ASP A 108 20.18 2.99 -8.84
N LYS A 109 19.35 3.98 -9.15
CA LYS A 109 18.70 4.09 -10.46
C LYS A 109 19.67 4.45 -11.58
N SER A 110 20.83 5.03 -11.28
CA SER A 110 21.83 5.40 -12.28
C SER A 110 22.55 4.16 -12.84
N THR A 111 22.72 3.12 -12.01
CA THR A 111 23.38 1.86 -12.40
C THR A 111 22.39 0.70 -12.56
N GLY A 112 21.17 0.83 -12.04
CA GLY A 112 20.18 -0.24 -11.95
C GLY A 112 20.52 -1.32 -10.93
N LYS A 113 21.55 -1.12 -10.09
CA LYS A 113 22.00 -2.12 -9.11
C LYS A 113 21.26 -1.99 -7.79
N ALA A 114 21.03 -3.13 -7.14
CA ALA A 114 20.47 -3.20 -5.81
C ALA A 114 21.21 -4.20 -4.93
N VAL A 115 21.14 -3.96 -3.62
CA VAL A 115 21.52 -4.90 -2.57
C VAL A 115 20.33 -5.09 -1.62
N TYR A 116 20.05 -6.34 -1.25
CA TYR A 116 19.03 -6.70 -0.28
C TYR A 116 19.65 -7.48 0.88
N MET A 117 19.35 -7.03 2.10
CA MET A 117 19.91 -7.53 3.35
C MET A 117 18.78 -7.87 4.32
N LYS A 118 18.97 -8.92 5.11
CA LYS A 118 18.00 -9.34 6.12
C LYS A 118 18.71 -9.47 7.47
N VAL A 119 18.10 -8.96 8.53
CA VAL A 119 18.64 -9.08 9.90
C VAL A 119 18.69 -10.56 10.29
N ASN A 120 19.82 -10.98 10.87
CA ASN A 120 20.02 -12.35 11.29
C ASN A 120 19.12 -12.70 12.50
N ALA A 121 18.87 -14.00 12.73
CA ALA A 121 17.94 -14.42 13.78
C ALA A 121 18.35 -13.99 15.20
N SER A 122 19.65 -13.77 15.44
CA SER A 122 20.18 -13.28 16.72
C SER A 122 20.10 -11.77 16.89
N ALA A 123 19.70 -11.03 15.85
CA ALA A 123 19.71 -9.58 15.77
C ALA A 123 21.06 -8.92 16.11
N THR A 124 22.17 -9.61 15.84
CA THR A 124 23.53 -9.10 16.05
C THR A 124 24.14 -8.47 14.80
N GLY A 125 23.41 -8.53 13.68
CA GLY A 125 23.84 -8.06 12.37
C GLY A 125 22.84 -8.46 11.28
N PHE A 126 23.27 -8.35 10.03
CA PHE A 126 22.48 -8.75 8.86
C PHE A 126 23.26 -9.69 7.96
N GLU A 127 22.53 -10.38 7.10
CA GLU A 127 23.06 -11.21 6.02
C GLU A 127 22.70 -10.56 4.68
N VAL A 128 23.71 -10.35 3.84
CA VAL A 128 23.50 -9.96 2.44
C VAL A 128 22.84 -11.13 1.72
N GLN A 129 21.58 -10.94 1.33
CA GLN A 129 20.84 -11.99 0.63
C GLN A 129 21.21 -12.02 -0.84
N LYS A 130 21.34 -10.84 -1.47
CA LYS A 130 21.72 -10.72 -2.88
C LYS A 130 22.15 -9.29 -3.22
N THR A 131 23.14 -9.17 -4.11
CA THR A 131 23.43 -7.96 -4.90
C THR A 131 23.21 -8.31 -6.36
N ASP A 132 22.44 -7.51 -7.11
CA ASP A 132 22.16 -7.77 -8.53
C ASP A 132 21.74 -6.49 -9.27
N THR A 133 21.67 -6.54 -10.60
CA THR A 133 21.04 -5.49 -11.40
C THR A 133 19.55 -5.79 -11.52
N ILE A 134 18.72 -4.86 -11.05
CA ILE A 134 17.25 -4.99 -10.99
C ILE A 134 16.51 -3.89 -11.77
N GLY A 135 17.22 -3.05 -12.53
CA GLY A 135 16.59 -2.05 -13.40
C GLY A 135 15.67 -2.69 -14.45
N ILE A 136 14.52 -2.04 -14.69
CA ILE A 136 13.40 -2.59 -15.47
C ILE A 136 13.84 -3.05 -16.86
N ASP A 137 14.55 -2.20 -17.61
CA ASP A 137 15.04 -2.52 -18.95
C ASP A 137 15.96 -3.75 -18.94
N GLN A 138 16.87 -3.82 -17.96
CA GLN A 138 17.83 -4.90 -17.84
C GLN A 138 17.14 -6.23 -17.50
N VAL A 139 16.19 -6.23 -16.56
CA VAL A 139 15.51 -7.48 -16.16
C VAL A 139 14.52 -7.96 -17.21
N LEU A 140 13.80 -7.05 -17.88
CA LEU A 140 12.87 -7.40 -18.94
C LEU A 140 13.61 -7.90 -20.20
N ALA A 141 14.80 -7.38 -20.51
CA ALA A 141 15.63 -7.90 -21.60
C ALA A 141 16.21 -9.30 -21.31
N ASN A 142 16.23 -9.75 -20.05
CA ASN A 142 16.86 -11.00 -19.63
C ASN A 142 15.89 -11.97 -18.92
N MET A 143 14.59 -11.88 -19.19
CA MET A 143 13.55 -12.66 -18.50
C MET A 143 13.74 -14.17 -18.56
N ASP A 144 14.42 -14.71 -19.59
CA ASP A 144 14.64 -16.15 -19.74
C ASP A 144 15.58 -16.70 -18.66
N THR A 145 16.59 -15.92 -18.28
CA THR A 145 17.65 -16.33 -17.34
C THR A 145 17.56 -15.63 -15.99
N TRP A 146 16.94 -14.46 -15.93
CA TRP A 146 16.81 -13.67 -14.71
C TRP A 146 15.44 -13.89 -14.06
N LYS A 147 15.43 -13.96 -12.72
CA LYS A 147 14.23 -14.03 -11.88
C LYS A 147 14.44 -13.18 -10.63
N PRO A 148 13.38 -12.56 -10.08
CA PRO A 148 13.50 -11.64 -8.94
C PRO A 148 14.07 -12.30 -7.67
N GLY A 149 13.64 -13.52 -7.34
CA GLY A 149 14.07 -14.18 -6.12
C GLY A 149 13.76 -13.32 -4.88
N VAL A 150 14.79 -12.99 -4.11
CA VAL A 150 14.66 -12.15 -2.90
C VAL A 150 14.24 -10.70 -3.19
N PHE A 151 14.30 -10.26 -4.45
CA PHE A 151 13.89 -8.91 -4.86
C PHE A 151 12.43 -8.81 -5.28
N ASP A 152 11.59 -9.84 -5.12
CA ASP A 152 10.22 -9.86 -5.65
C ASP A 152 9.35 -8.64 -5.25
N HIS A 153 9.46 -8.22 -4.00
CA HIS A 153 8.75 -7.07 -3.43
C HIS A 153 9.48 -5.75 -3.67
N MET A 154 10.82 -5.77 -3.71
CA MET A 154 11.64 -4.57 -3.90
C MET A 154 11.68 -4.12 -5.37
N LEU A 155 11.72 -5.06 -6.31
CA LEU A 155 11.84 -4.82 -7.75
C LEU A 155 10.79 -3.83 -8.29
N PRO A 156 9.47 -4.04 -8.09
CA PRO A 156 8.48 -3.12 -8.64
C PRO A 156 8.52 -1.75 -7.95
N ILE A 157 8.72 -1.70 -6.63
CA ILE A 157 8.82 -0.45 -5.87
C ILE A 157 10.00 0.39 -6.36
N ALA A 158 11.19 -0.22 -6.47
CA ALA A 158 12.41 0.47 -6.87
C ALA A 158 12.32 1.05 -8.29
N ASN A 159 11.76 0.29 -9.22
CA ASN A 159 11.63 0.74 -10.61
C ASN A 159 10.55 1.79 -10.79
N MET A 160 9.41 1.70 -10.11
CA MET A 160 8.41 2.76 -10.18
C MET A 160 8.85 4.01 -9.42
N TRP A 161 9.57 3.89 -8.30
CA TRP A 161 10.20 5.04 -7.66
C TRP A 161 11.15 5.79 -8.60
N ALA A 162 11.90 5.07 -9.45
CA ALA A 162 12.78 5.67 -10.44
C ALA A 162 12.05 6.25 -11.66
N HIS A 163 10.75 5.95 -11.83
CA HIS A 163 9.95 6.38 -12.95
C HIS A 163 9.56 7.88 -12.83
N GLU A 164 9.65 8.64 -13.93
CA GLU A 164 9.45 10.09 -13.89
C GLU A 164 8.04 10.53 -13.48
N ASN A 165 7.03 9.69 -13.75
CA ASN A 165 5.63 9.94 -13.41
C ASN A 165 5.25 9.51 -11.99
N ALA A 166 6.16 8.87 -11.24
CA ALA A 166 5.86 8.48 -9.86
C ALA A 166 5.85 9.70 -8.95
N THR A 167 4.68 9.97 -8.38
CA THR A 167 4.51 11.08 -7.44
C THR A 167 4.78 10.63 -6.00
N TYR A 168 5.16 11.57 -5.14
CA TYR A 168 5.25 11.34 -3.69
C TYR A 168 4.02 10.62 -3.11
N ILE A 169 2.81 11.07 -3.44
CA ILE A 169 1.56 10.46 -2.95
C ILE A 169 1.37 9.02 -3.44
N PHE A 170 1.81 8.70 -4.65
CA PHE A 170 1.82 7.32 -5.14
C PHE A 170 2.75 6.45 -4.29
N MET A 171 3.95 6.93 -3.97
CA MET A 171 4.86 6.18 -3.09
C MET A 171 4.32 6.04 -1.66
N LYS A 172 3.62 7.05 -1.12
CA LYS A 172 2.91 6.92 0.17
C LYS A 172 1.84 5.83 0.15
N ALA A 173 1.13 5.68 -0.98
CA ALA A 173 0.16 4.60 -1.15
C ALA A 173 0.86 3.22 -1.21
N VAL A 174 2.01 3.13 -1.87
CA VAL A 174 2.84 1.92 -1.94
C VAL A 174 3.41 1.53 -0.57
N GLU A 175 3.88 2.51 0.23
CA GLU A 175 4.30 2.27 1.61
C GLU A 175 3.19 1.64 2.45
N LEU A 176 1.96 2.17 2.32
CA LEU A 176 0.79 1.62 3.00
C LEU A 176 0.42 0.23 2.46
N HIS A 177 0.48 0.03 1.15
CA HIS A 177 0.06 -1.22 0.53
C HIS A 177 1.04 -2.39 0.75
N ASP A 178 2.25 -2.12 1.24
CA ASP A 178 3.36 -3.05 1.49
C ASP A 178 4.09 -3.63 0.27
N HIS A 179 3.50 -3.50 -0.92
CA HIS A 179 4.09 -3.87 -2.19
C HIS A 179 3.55 -2.99 -3.32
N LEU A 180 4.16 -3.10 -4.50
CA LEU A 180 3.66 -2.45 -5.70
C LEU A 180 3.12 -3.50 -6.67
N CYS A 181 1.90 -3.27 -7.15
CA CYS A 181 1.24 -4.10 -8.15
C CYS A 181 0.32 -3.26 -9.05
N PRO A 182 -0.13 -3.80 -10.20
CA PRO A 182 -1.03 -3.07 -11.10
C PRO A 182 -2.33 -2.61 -10.46
N GLY A 183 -2.76 -3.26 -9.37
CA GLY A 183 -3.93 -2.84 -8.61
C GLY A 183 -3.74 -1.49 -7.90
N ILE A 184 -2.60 -1.23 -7.25
CA ILE A 184 -2.36 0.10 -6.64
C ILE A 184 -2.16 1.17 -7.72
N SER A 185 -1.47 0.82 -8.82
CA SER A 185 -1.30 1.67 -10.00
C SER A 185 -2.63 2.03 -10.68
N SER A 186 -3.61 1.12 -10.68
CA SER A 186 -4.97 1.43 -11.18
C SER A 186 -5.67 2.50 -10.33
N GLY A 187 -5.50 2.47 -9.00
CA GLY A 187 -6.05 3.49 -8.10
C GLY A 187 -5.50 4.90 -8.36
N PHE A 188 -4.22 5.00 -8.75
CA PHE A 188 -3.62 6.26 -9.17
C PHE A 188 -4.31 6.84 -10.42
N LEU A 189 -4.54 6.03 -11.46
CA LEU A 189 -5.22 6.49 -12.67
C LEU A 189 -6.69 6.81 -12.42
N GLU A 190 -7.39 5.99 -11.65
CA GLU A 190 -8.77 6.26 -11.25
C GLU A 190 -8.87 7.58 -10.49
N ALA A 191 -7.93 7.87 -9.59
CA ALA A 191 -7.90 9.13 -8.88
C ALA A 191 -7.71 10.32 -9.82
N LYS A 192 -6.75 10.26 -10.74
CA LYS A 192 -6.53 11.30 -11.76
C LYS A 192 -7.78 11.56 -12.59
N TYR A 193 -8.48 10.49 -12.99
CA TYR A 193 -9.72 10.60 -13.74
C TYR A 193 -10.85 11.25 -12.93
N VAL A 194 -11.02 10.88 -11.66
CA VAL A 194 -12.02 11.49 -10.76
C VAL A 194 -11.71 12.95 -10.49
N GLU A 195 -10.44 13.30 -10.29
CA GLU A 195 -9.99 14.67 -10.05
C GLU A 195 -10.27 15.59 -11.26
N ASP A 196 -10.13 15.08 -12.49
CA ASP A 196 -10.51 15.78 -13.72
C ASP A 196 -12.04 15.96 -13.84
N LYS A 197 -12.81 14.89 -13.64
CA LYS A 197 -14.27 14.90 -13.87
C LYS A 197 -15.08 15.54 -12.75
N LEU A 198 -14.64 15.36 -11.51
CA LEU A 198 -15.31 15.83 -10.30
C LEU A 198 -14.34 16.64 -9.44
N PRO A 199 -13.80 17.77 -9.93
CA PRO A 199 -12.80 18.51 -9.19
C PRO A 199 -13.35 19.03 -7.85
N ILE A 200 -12.53 18.94 -6.80
CA ILE A 200 -12.74 19.64 -5.55
C ILE A 200 -12.43 21.12 -5.79
N THR A 201 -13.47 21.95 -5.70
CA THR A 201 -13.39 23.41 -5.89
C THR A 201 -13.61 24.18 -4.58
N ASP A 202 -14.16 23.51 -3.56
CA ASP A 202 -14.34 24.03 -2.21
C ASP A 202 -13.83 23.02 -1.18
N PHE A 203 -12.54 23.07 -0.88
CA PHE A 203 -11.87 22.13 0.03
C PHE A 203 -12.36 22.18 1.48
N ASN A 204 -13.15 23.19 1.87
CA ASN A 204 -13.74 23.27 3.22
C ASN A 204 -15.03 22.46 3.35
N ASN A 205 -15.73 22.24 2.23
CA ASN A 205 -17.05 21.58 2.23
C ASN A 205 -17.11 20.34 1.36
N GLN A 206 -16.19 20.21 0.40
CA GLN A 206 -16.15 19.10 -0.54
C GLN A 206 -15.10 18.07 -0.14
N SER A 207 -15.45 16.80 -0.28
CA SER A 207 -14.56 15.66 -0.08
C SER A 207 -14.93 14.54 -1.05
N TYR A 208 -13.99 13.64 -1.32
CA TYR A 208 -14.32 12.40 -2.00
C TYR A 208 -14.86 11.36 -1.03
N LYS A 209 -15.78 10.53 -1.52
CA LYS A 209 -16.26 9.30 -0.90
C LYS A 209 -16.10 8.17 -1.89
N VAL A 210 -15.62 7.03 -1.42
CA VAL A 210 -15.38 5.82 -2.22
C VAL A 210 -16.28 4.71 -1.71
N ILE A 211 -17.08 4.13 -2.59
CA ILE A 211 -17.77 2.86 -2.32
C ILE A 211 -17.10 1.84 -3.21
N SER A 212 -16.20 1.09 -2.59
CA SER A 212 -15.38 0.08 -3.23
C SER A 212 -16.24 -1.16 -3.46
N CYS A 213 -16.72 -1.29 -4.69
CA CYS A 213 -17.65 -2.34 -5.11
C CYS A 213 -17.45 -2.60 -6.62
N PRO A 214 -16.56 -3.53 -7.02
CA PRO A 214 -15.76 -4.43 -6.17
C PRO A 214 -14.49 -3.80 -5.56
N ASN A 215 -13.92 -4.49 -4.58
CA ASN A 215 -12.70 -4.11 -3.87
C ASN A 215 -11.44 -4.85 -4.36
N TRP A 216 -10.31 -4.12 -4.47
CA TRP A 216 -8.96 -4.63 -4.74
C TRP A 216 -7.89 -3.58 -4.35
N CYS A 217 -6.60 -3.85 -4.56
CA CYS A 217 -5.49 -3.00 -4.14
C CYS A 217 -5.59 -1.47 -4.40
N LYS A 218 -6.41 -1.01 -5.35
CA LYS A 218 -6.61 0.42 -5.64
C LYS A 218 -7.07 1.24 -4.43
N GLU A 219 -7.79 0.61 -3.50
CA GLU A 219 -8.38 1.35 -2.38
C GLU A 219 -7.35 2.03 -1.50
N ASP A 220 -6.18 1.42 -1.33
CA ASP A 220 -5.10 1.96 -0.51
C ASP A 220 -4.52 3.26 -1.10
N TYR A 221 -4.66 3.48 -2.42
CA TYR A 221 -4.34 4.76 -3.04
C TYR A 221 -5.25 5.87 -2.52
N PHE A 222 -6.56 5.62 -2.42
CA PHE A 222 -7.51 6.64 -1.95
C PHE A 222 -7.38 6.92 -0.46
N LEU A 223 -6.88 5.95 0.33
CA LEU A 223 -6.51 6.17 1.73
C LEU A 223 -5.39 7.22 1.84
N ALA A 224 -4.35 7.06 1.03
CA ALA A 224 -3.19 7.96 1.04
C ALA A 224 -3.47 9.32 0.38
N ALA A 225 -4.13 9.32 -0.79
CA ALA A 225 -4.31 10.51 -1.61
C ALA A 225 -5.47 11.41 -1.15
N TRP A 226 -6.57 10.83 -0.68
CA TRP A 226 -7.80 11.56 -0.41
C TRP A 226 -8.27 11.47 1.04
N ASP A 227 -7.45 10.91 1.93
CA ASP A 227 -7.81 10.71 3.34
C ASP A 227 -9.12 9.90 3.51
N CYS A 228 -9.41 9.02 2.56
CA CYS A 228 -10.68 8.28 2.48
C CYS A 228 -10.67 7.05 3.37
N THR A 229 -10.39 7.18 4.66
CA THR A 229 -10.36 6.00 5.56
C THR A 229 -11.75 5.49 5.91
N PRO A 230 -11.92 4.18 6.17
CA PRO A 230 -13.17 3.63 6.72
C PRO A 230 -13.58 4.32 8.03
N GLY A 231 -12.61 4.62 8.91
CA GLY A 231 -12.86 5.31 10.18
C GLY A 231 -13.37 6.75 10.02
N LYS A 232 -13.00 7.42 8.92
CA LYS A 232 -13.52 8.76 8.55
C LYS A 232 -14.79 8.70 7.70
N SER A 233 -15.38 7.51 7.52
CA SER A 233 -16.51 7.30 6.59
C SER A 233 -16.19 7.84 5.19
N GLY A 234 -14.94 7.68 4.76
CA GLY A 234 -14.46 8.05 3.43
C GLY A 234 -14.52 6.89 2.45
N LEU A 235 -14.36 5.66 2.93
CA LEU A 235 -14.36 4.45 2.12
C LEU A 235 -15.23 3.35 2.72
N PHE A 236 -16.00 2.69 1.86
CA PHE A 236 -16.88 1.57 2.19
C PHE A 236 -16.58 0.40 1.27
N ALA A 237 -15.92 -0.63 1.80
CA ALA A 237 -15.60 -1.84 1.05
C ALA A 237 -16.80 -2.80 1.01
N LYS A 238 -17.15 -3.25 -0.18
CA LYS A 238 -18.26 -4.16 -0.45
C LYS A 238 -17.84 -5.22 -1.45
N TYR A 239 -17.93 -6.46 -0.99
CA TYR A 239 -17.59 -7.62 -1.79
C TYR A 239 -18.66 -7.90 -2.85
N LEU A 240 -18.23 -8.23 -4.07
CA LEU A 240 -19.04 -8.86 -5.10
C LEU A 240 -18.52 -10.28 -5.33
N THR A 241 -19.43 -11.21 -5.55
CA THR A 241 -19.07 -12.58 -5.96
C THR A 241 -18.42 -12.59 -7.34
N THR A 242 -17.74 -13.68 -7.68
CA THR A 242 -17.17 -13.90 -9.01
C THR A 242 -18.23 -13.82 -10.11
N ASP A 243 -19.43 -14.35 -9.85
CA ASP A 243 -20.53 -14.33 -10.82
C ASP A 243 -21.07 -12.91 -11.05
N GLU A 244 -21.27 -12.14 -9.98
CA GLU A 244 -21.68 -10.72 -10.07
C GLU A 244 -20.62 -9.89 -10.82
N THR A 245 -19.35 -10.06 -10.46
CA THR A 245 -18.22 -9.37 -11.11
C THR A 245 -18.13 -9.74 -12.59
N GLY A 246 -18.27 -11.02 -12.93
CA GLY A 246 -18.26 -11.52 -14.30
C GLY A 246 -19.45 -11.02 -15.12
N ALA A 247 -20.65 -10.99 -14.54
CA ALA A 247 -21.85 -10.46 -15.19
C ALA A 247 -21.71 -8.96 -15.51
N LEU A 248 -21.16 -8.18 -14.58
CA LEU A 248 -20.87 -6.76 -14.80
C LEU A 248 -19.83 -6.55 -15.90
N LYS A 249 -18.73 -7.33 -15.87
CA LYS A 249 -17.69 -7.27 -16.91
C LYS A 249 -18.27 -7.58 -18.30
N ASN A 250 -19.11 -8.61 -18.42
CA ASN A 250 -19.77 -8.95 -19.67
C ASN A 250 -20.73 -7.85 -20.14
N LYS A 251 -21.46 -7.22 -19.22
CA LYS A 251 -22.42 -6.16 -19.53
C LYS A 251 -21.75 -4.88 -20.05
N TYR A 252 -20.64 -4.49 -19.42
CA TYR A 252 -19.99 -3.20 -19.69
C TYR A 252 -18.74 -3.30 -20.56
N ASN A 253 -18.28 -4.51 -20.87
CA ASN A 253 -17.03 -4.78 -21.58
C ASN A 253 -15.81 -4.06 -20.94
N THR A 254 -15.87 -3.83 -19.62
CA THR A 254 -14.82 -3.22 -18.80
C THR A 254 -15.01 -3.69 -17.36
N SER A 255 -13.95 -3.68 -16.54
CA SER A 255 -14.04 -4.11 -15.15
C SER A 255 -14.63 -2.97 -14.32
N VAL A 256 -15.80 -3.16 -13.70
CA VAL A 256 -16.34 -2.14 -12.79
C VAL A 256 -15.31 -1.86 -11.69
N ALA A 257 -14.98 -0.59 -11.49
CA ALA A 257 -13.90 -0.13 -10.62
C ALA A 257 -14.42 0.63 -9.38
N GLY A 258 -15.71 0.51 -9.09
CA GLY A 258 -16.32 1.10 -7.92
C GLY A 258 -16.98 2.44 -8.20
N ILE A 259 -17.38 3.10 -7.10
CA ILE A 259 -18.24 4.26 -7.11
C ILE A 259 -17.54 5.39 -6.36
N PHE A 260 -17.44 6.54 -7.00
CA PHE A 260 -16.72 7.71 -6.54
C PHE A 260 -17.66 8.89 -6.46
N ILE A 261 -17.68 9.59 -5.34
CA ILE A 261 -18.64 10.67 -5.09
C ILE A 261 -17.87 11.89 -4.60
N ARG A 262 -18.04 13.03 -5.26
CA ARG A 262 -17.69 14.34 -4.68
C ARG A 262 -18.84 14.81 -3.83
N TRP A 263 -18.69 14.68 -2.52
CA TRP A 263 -19.70 15.04 -1.52
C TRP A 263 -19.52 16.48 -1.04
N ASN A 264 -20.58 17.27 -1.02
CA ASN A 264 -20.62 18.60 -0.42
C ASN A 264 -21.40 18.58 0.89
N ALA A 265 -20.71 18.78 2.01
CA ALA A 265 -21.29 18.78 3.35
C ALA A 265 -22.19 19.99 3.64
N SER A 266 -21.97 21.13 2.98
CA SER A 266 -22.80 22.32 3.16
C SER A 266 -24.20 22.16 2.55
N SER A 267 -24.29 21.55 1.35
CA SER A 267 -25.57 21.31 0.68
C SER A 267 -26.16 19.93 0.99
N ASN A 268 -25.42 19.04 1.65
CA ASN A 268 -25.76 17.63 1.84
C ASN A 268 -26.12 16.94 0.51
N SER A 269 -25.33 17.20 -0.53
CA SER A 269 -25.53 16.63 -1.87
C SER A 269 -24.20 16.19 -2.46
N GLY A 270 -24.24 15.38 -3.52
CA GLY A 270 -23.02 14.96 -4.19
C GLY A 270 -23.24 14.54 -5.64
N ASP A 271 -22.20 14.68 -6.43
CA ASP A 271 -22.14 14.16 -7.79
C ASP A 271 -21.21 12.96 -7.79
N GLY A 272 -21.59 11.91 -8.51
CA GLY A 272 -20.85 10.66 -8.48
C GLY A 272 -20.70 9.98 -9.83
N LEU A 273 -19.69 9.13 -9.90
CA LEU A 273 -19.32 8.30 -11.03
C LEU A 273 -19.28 6.85 -10.60
N VAL A 274 -19.81 5.96 -11.43
CA VAL A 274 -19.45 4.55 -11.43
C VAL A 274 -18.39 4.39 -12.51
N LEU A 275 -17.20 3.94 -12.13
CA LEU A 275 -16.08 3.81 -13.06
C LEU A 275 -15.93 2.38 -13.57
N GLY A 276 -15.37 2.27 -14.76
CA GLY A 276 -14.81 1.05 -15.32
C GLY A 276 -13.32 1.21 -15.57
N PHE A 277 -12.55 0.14 -15.38
CA PHE A 277 -11.11 0.06 -15.63
C PHE A 277 -10.82 -1.06 -16.64
N ASP A 278 -10.12 -0.73 -17.72
CA ASP A 278 -9.76 -1.67 -18.79
C ASP A 278 -8.53 -2.51 -18.42
N LEU A 279 -8.75 -3.48 -17.52
CA LEU A 279 -7.72 -4.45 -17.11
C LEU A 279 -7.24 -5.31 -18.30
N ASP A 280 -8.12 -5.62 -19.26
CA ASP A 280 -7.76 -6.47 -20.41
C ASP A 280 -6.76 -5.75 -21.31
N LYS A 281 -6.95 -4.45 -21.54
CA LYS A 281 -5.94 -3.63 -22.23
C LYS A 281 -4.60 -3.64 -21.48
N GLY A 282 -4.61 -3.52 -20.16
CA GLY A 282 -3.40 -3.59 -19.34
C GLY A 282 -2.68 -4.94 -19.47
N PHE A 283 -3.42 -6.04 -19.39
CA PHE A 283 -2.92 -7.40 -19.59
C PHE A 283 -2.33 -7.61 -21.00
N ASN A 284 -3.02 -7.14 -22.03
CA ASN A 284 -2.57 -7.27 -23.41
C ASN A 284 -1.30 -6.45 -23.70
N LEU A 285 -1.24 -5.20 -23.25
CA LEU A 285 -0.08 -4.33 -23.46
C LEU A 285 1.16 -4.76 -22.67
N SER A 286 0.96 -5.54 -21.59
CA SER A 286 2.04 -6.04 -20.73
C SER A 286 2.46 -7.49 -21.03
N HIS A 287 1.92 -8.11 -22.08
CA HIS A 287 2.25 -9.47 -22.51
C HIS A 287 1.91 -10.54 -21.45
N SER A 288 0.80 -10.37 -20.71
CA SER A 288 0.46 -11.26 -19.59
C SER A 288 0.19 -12.72 -19.98
N ASP A 289 -0.09 -12.96 -21.26
CA ASP A 289 -0.34 -14.27 -21.85
C ASP A 289 0.94 -15.10 -22.08
N THR A 290 2.07 -14.43 -22.23
CA THR A 290 3.34 -15.03 -22.66
C THR A 290 4.48 -14.80 -21.66
N TRP A 291 4.46 -13.71 -20.89
CA TRP A 291 5.50 -13.37 -19.95
C TRP A 291 5.25 -13.98 -18.55
N PRO A 292 6.31 -14.23 -17.76
CA PRO A 292 6.13 -14.68 -16.38
C PRO A 292 5.47 -13.60 -15.52
N ALA A 293 4.76 -14.04 -14.46
CA ALA A 293 3.92 -13.16 -13.64
C ALA A 293 4.60 -11.91 -13.08
N TRP A 294 5.86 -12.02 -12.68
CA TRP A 294 6.62 -10.88 -12.15
C TRP A 294 6.92 -9.84 -13.24
N ALA A 295 7.13 -10.27 -14.49
CA ALA A 295 7.58 -9.41 -15.56
C ALA A 295 6.42 -8.64 -16.19
N TRP A 296 5.30 -9.32 -16.49
CA TRP A 296 4.14 -8.60 -17.02
C TRP A 296 3.55 -7.64 -15.98
N ARG A 297 3.60 -7.97 -14.68
CA ARG A 297 3.17 -7.03 -13.62
C ARG A 297 4.03 -5.78 -13.61
N LEU A 298 5.35 -5.95 -13.60
CA LEU A 298 6.30 -4.84 -13.67
C LEU A 298 6.09 -3.98 -14.93
N LYS A 299 5.89 -4.62 -16.09
CA LYS A 299 5.61 -3.92 -17.34
C LYS A 299 4.25 -3.20 -17.33
N MET A 300 3.24 -3.81 -16.73
CA MET A 300 1.92 -3.18 -16.58
C MET A 300 2.01 -1.95 -15.66
N ASP A 301 2.74 -2.03 -14.56
CA ASP A 301 2.96 -0.87 -13.68
C ASP A 301 3.61 0.29 -14.42
N GLU A 302 4.65 0.04 -15.23
CA GLU A 302 5.28 1.04 -16.11
C GLU A 302 4.26 1.68 -17.07
N ILE A 303 3.48 0.87 -17.80
CA ILE A 303 2.45 1.34 -18.74
C ILE A 303 1.39 2.21 -18.04
N LEU A 304 0.97 1.81 -16.84
CA LEU A 304 -0.01 2.57 -16.06
C LEU A 304 0.60 3.88 -15.56
N MET A 305 1.86 3.91 -15.14
CA MET A 305 2.55 5.15 -14.77
C MET A 305 2.71 6.10 -15.96
N ASP A 306 3.05 5.60 -17.14
CA ASP A 306 3.11 6.39 -18.39
C ASP A 306 1.76 7.01 -18.77
N SER A 307 0.66 6.41 -18.32
CA SER A 307 -0.69 6.85 -18.62
C SER A 307 -1.23 7.88 -17.62
N ALA A 308 -0.42 8.34 -16.66
CA ALA A 308 -0.83 9.27 -15.60
C ALA A 308 -1.44 10.59 -16.13
N SER A 309 -0.98 11.06 -17.29
CA SER A 309 -1.48 12.27 -17.95
C SER A 309 -2.66 12.03 -18.90
N SER A 310 -3.04 10.78 -19.11
CA SER A 310 -4.15 10.38 -19.99
C SER A 310 -4.88 9.16 -19.39
N PRO A 311 -5.43 9.29 -18.16
CA PRO A 311 -6.05 8.17 -17.45
C PRO A 311 -7.27 7.60 -18.19
N GLU A 312 -7.92 8.37 -19.06
CA GLU A 312 -9.03 7.94 -19.93
C GLU A 312 -8.64 6.80 -20.89
N ASN A 313 -7.34 6.54 -21.08
CA ASN A 313 -6.88 5.37 -21.81
C ASN A 313 -7.22 4.05 -21.13
N PHE A 314 -7.46 4.06 -19.82
CA PHE A 314 -7.78 2.88 -19.01
C PHE A 314 -9.06 3.04 -18.20
N VAL A 315 -9.41 4.28 -17.83
CA VAL A 315 -10.56 4.59 -16.97
C VAL A 315 -11.72 5.13 -17.82
N SER A 316 -12.93 4.68 -17.52
CA SER A 316 -14.14 5.11 -18.22
C SER A 316 -15.30 5.33 -17.24
N THR A 317 -16.23 6.22 -17.60
CA THR A 317 -17.47 6.41 -16.83
C THR A 317 -18.53 5.42 -17.31
N ILE A 318 -18.95 4.51 -16.44
CA ILE A 318 -20.10 3.61 -16.68
C ILE A 318 -21.42 4.34 -16.44
N LYS A 319 -21.46 5.16 -15.39
CA LYS A 319 -22.65 5.93 -15.02
C LYS A 319 -22.30 7.20 -14.24
N GLU A 320 -22.99 8.28 -14.55
CA GLU A 320 -23.04 9.50 -13.73
C GLU A 320 -24.33 9.51 -12.90
N PHE A 321 -24.27 10.08 -11.70
CA PHE A 321 -25.44 10.23 -10.85
C PHE A 321 -25.31 11.42 -9.90
N HIS A 322 -26.45 11.85 -9.36
CA HIS A 322 -26.55 12.88 -8.35
C HIS A 322 -27.25 12.35 -7.10
N LEU A 323 -26.77 12.76 -5.93
CA LEU A 323 -27.35 12.47 -4.62
C LEU A 323 -27.91 13.78 -4.06
N GLY A 324 -29.23 13.81 -3.83
CA GLY A 324 -29.94 15.01 -3.37
C GLY A 324 -29.94 15.20 -1.86
N GLY A 325 -29.45 14.21 -1.11
CA GLY A 325 -29.46 14.22 0.34
C GLY A 325 -28.50 13.23 0.99
N LEU A 326 -28.23 13.44 2.28
CA LEU A 326 -27.44 12.52 3.10
C LEU A 326 -28.03 11.09 3.11
N ASN A 327 -29.35 10.96 3.07
CA ASN A 327 -30.02 9.67 3.03
C ASN A 327 -29.64 8.87 1.76
N ASP A 328 -29.52 9.52 0.61
CA ASP A 328 -29.15 8.85 -0.65
C ASP A 328 -27.73 8.28 -0.56
N LEU A 329 -26.80 9.05 0.04
CA LEU A 329 -25.44 8.59 0.30
C LEU A 329 -25.43 7.40 1.28
N GLN A 330 -26.19 7.49 2.38
CA GLN A 330 -26.24 6.43 3.40
C GLN A 330 -26.84 5.13 2.88
N VAL A 331 -27.82 5.18 1.97
CA VAL A 331 -28.35 3.98 1.30
C VAL A 331 -27.24 3.24 0.58
N LEU A 332 -26.39 3.96 -0.16
CA LEU A 332 -25.26 3.33 -0.87
C LEU A 332 -24.22 2.76 0.10
N GLN A 333 -24.02 3.39 1.26
CA GLN A 333 -23.03 2.98 2.28
C GLN A 333 -23.50 1.77 3.12
N GLY A 334 -24.81 1.58 3.28
CA GLY A 334 -25.40 0.63 4.22
C GLY A 334 -24.91 -0.81 4.07
N ALA A 335 -24.72 -1.51 5.20
CA ALA A 335 -24.36 -2.92 5.20
C ALA A 335 -25.47 -3.78 4.56
N GLY A 336 -25.09 -4.81 3.81
CA GLY A 336 -26.05 -5.69 3.10
C GLY A 336 -26.71 -5.06 1.87
N ILE A 337 -26.42 -3.80 1.55
CA ILE A 337 -26.88 -3.14 0.33
C ILE A 337 -25.85 -3.32 -0.78
N ASN A 338 -26.32 -3.78 -1.94
CA ASN A 338 -25.58 -3.72 -3.20
C ASN A 338 -25.81 -2.34 -3.84
N PRO A 339 -24.82 -1.43 -3.83
CA PRO A 339 -24.98 -0.08 -4.32
C PRO A 339 -25.11 -0.02 -5.84
N LEU A 340 -24.57 -0.99 -6.57
CA LEU A 340 -24.69 -1.06 -8.04
C LEU A 340 -26.13 -1.36 -8.46
N LYS A 341 -26.86 -2.18 -7.70
CA LYS A 341 -28.31 -2.38 -7.90
C LYS A 341 -29.11 -1.13 -7.59
N VAL A 342 -28.80 -0.44 -6.47
CA VAL A 342 -29.44 0.85 -6.12
C VAL A 342 -29.26 1.89 -7.23
N LEU A 343 -28.06 1.95 -7.81
CA LEU A 343 -27.74 2.84 -8.92
C LEU A 343 -28.21 2.30 -10.29
N GLY A 344 -28.85 1.13 -10.37
CA GLY A 344 -29.32 0.54 -11.63
C GLY A 344 -28.19 0.14 -12.60
N VAL A 345 -26.96 -0.02 -12.11
CA VAL A 345 -25.82 -0.55 -12.86
C VAL A 345 -25.89 -2.07 -12.93
N GLU A 346 -26.30 -2.72 -11.84
CA GLU A 346 -26.61 -4.13 -11.81
C GLU A 346 -28.13 -4.36 -11.85
N SER A 347 -28.58 -5.42 -12.50
CA SER A 347 -30.00 -5.81 -12.45
C SER A 347 -30.40 -6.27 -11.05
N SER A 348 -31.64 -5.98 -10.66
CA SER A 348 -32.25 -6.36 -9.38
C SER A 348 -32.23 -7.86 -9.13
#